data_AF-A0A6L5EHF4-F1
#
_entry.id   AF-A0A6L5EHF4-F1
#
_cell.length_a   1.000
_cell.length_b   1.000
_cell.length_c   1.000
_cell.angle_alpha   90.00
_cell.angle_beta   90.00
_cell.angle_gamma   90.00
#
_symmetry.space_group_name_H-M   'P 1'
#
loop_
_entity.id
_entity.type
_entity.pdbx_description
1 polymer ?
#
loop_
_entity_poly.entity_id
_entity_poly.type
_entity_poly.pdbx_seq_one_letter_code
_entity_poly.pdbx_strand_id
1 'polypeptide(L)'
;MTPESIIRILRKDARNHITSFHRWQTAKGALGHTGGITLNYHEPYYEGWAPALEMQQTFISGPSLSRIQHLLTSEEWGNGTIGGCVYRLKESQ
;
A
#
# COMPACT_ATOMS: atom_id res chain seq x y z
N MET A 1 0.34 -10.74 7.76
CA MET A 1 -0.97 -10.76 7.08
C MET A 1 -0.89 -11.64 5.83
N THR A 2 -1.91 -12.47 5.56
CA THR A 2 -1.93 -13.35 4.37
C THR A 2 -2.34 -12.59 3.10
N PRO A 3 -1.92 -13.03 1.90
CA PRO A 3 -2.36 -12.50 0.61
C PRO A 3 -3.88 -12.34 0.48
N GLU A 4 -4.64 -13.34 0.91
CA GLU A 4 -6.10 -13.38 0.80
C GLU A 4 -6.75 -12.34 1.72
N SER A 5 -6.19 -12.16 2.91
CA SER A 5 -6.66 -11.14 3.86
C SER A 5 -6.42 -9.73 3.33
N ILE A 6 -5.29 -9.49 2.66
CA ILE A 6 -4.97 -8.21 2.02
C ILE A 6 -5.99 -7.91 0.91
N ILE A 7 -6.23 -8.86 0.00
CA ILE A 7 -7.21 -8.70 -1.08
C ILE A 7 -8.61 -8.45 -0.49
N ARG A 8 -9.00 -9.19 0.55
CA ARG A 8 -10.29 -9.01 1.20
C ARG A 8 -10.45 -7.59 1.75
N ILE A 9 -9.41 -7.03 2.37
CA ILE A 9 -9.44 -5.65 2.87
C ILE A 9 -9.52 -4.66 1.72
N LEU A 10 -8.67 -4.80 0.70
CA LEU A 10 -8.67 -3.91 -0.46
C LEU A 10 -10.02 -3.87 -1.20
N ARG A 11 -10.75 -4.99 -1.24
CA ARG A 11 -12.09 -5.05 -1.86
C ARG A 11 -13.19 -4.35 -1.07
N LYS A 12 -12.98 -4.06 0.23
CA LYS A 12 -14.02 -3.46 1.07
C LYS A 12 -14.34 -2.02 0.70
N ASP A 13 -13.36 -1.27 0.21
CA ASP A 13 -13.50 0.15 -0.07
C ASP A 13 -12.49 0.54 -1.16
N ALA A 14 -12.93 1.31 -2.16
CA ALA A 14 -12.10 1.75 -3.27
C ALA A 14 -10.95 2.67 -2.84
N ARG A 15 -11.03 3.29 -1.65
CA ARG A 15 -9.97 4.10 -1.05
C ARG A 15 -8.83 3.25 -0.49
N ASN A 16 -9.06 1.95 -0.27
CA ASN A 16 -8.06 1.05 0.30
C ASN A 16 -6.94 0.80 -0.72
N HIS A 17 -5.70 0.92 -0.27
CA HIS A 17 -4.54 0.81 -1.14
C HIS A 17 -3.32 0.31 -0.36
N ILE A 18 -2.35 -0.26 -1.07
CA ILE A 18 -1.06 -0.60 -0.50
C ILE A 18 -0.08 0.51 -0.87
N THR A 19 0.75 0.94 0.06
CA THR A 19 1.85 1.87 -0.20
C THR A 19 3.16 1.18 0.11
N SER A 20 4.00 0.97 -0.91
CA SER A 20 5.42 0.78 -0.67
C SER A 20 6.10 2.15 -0.61
N PHE A 21 7.04 2.31 0.30
CA PHE A 21 7.82 3.53 0.42
C PHE A 21 9.28 3.21 0.71
N HIS A 22 10.15 4.10 0.26
CA HIS A 22 11.57 4.10 0.57
C HIS A 22 12.07 5.53 0.76
N ARG A 23 13.10 5.65 1.60
CA ARG A 23 13.85 6.88 1.81
C ARG A 23 15.34 6.57 1.65
N TRP A 24 16.03 7.48 0.97
CA TRP A 24 17.47 7.40 0.69
C TRP A 24 17.84 6.16 -0.12
N GLN A 25 17.19 5.99 -1.26
CA GLN A 25 17.65 5.06 -2.27
C GLN A 25 18.84 5.69 -2.99
N THR A 26 20.05 5.20 -2.72
CA THR A 26 21.29 5.76 -3.27
C THR A 26 21.45 5.45 -4.77
N ALA A 27 20.72 4.46 -5.29
CA ALA A 27 20.61 4.13 -6.71
C ALA A 27 19.26 3.48 -7.03
N LYS A 28 18.79 3.57 -8.30
CA LYS A 28 17.55 2.93 -8.75
C LYS A 28 17.64 1.41 -8.58
N GLY A 29 16.76 0.82 -7.77
CA GLY A 29 16.76 -0.60 -7.44
C GLY A 29 17.62 -1.00 -6.24
N ALA A 30 18.37 -0.07 -5.64
CA ALA A 30 19.08 -0.33 -4.38
C ALA A 30 18.09 -0.45 -3.20
N LEU A 31 18.49 -1.16 -2.15
CA LEU A 31 17.71 -1.19 -0.91
C LEU A 31 17.76 0.21 -0.26
N GLY A 32 16.59 0.83 -0.05
CA GLY A 32 16.51 2.05 0.73
C GLY A 32 16.91 1.79 2.18
N HIS A 33 17.62 2.73 2.81
CA HIS A 33 18.02 2.62 4.23
C HIS A 33 16.83 2.60 5.18
N THR A 34 15.69 3.18 4.76
CA THR A 34 14.43 3.11 5.47
C THR A 34 13.33 2.89 4.45
N GLY A 35 12.53 1.85 4.64
CA GLY A 35 11.44 1.54 3.74
C GLY A 35 10.43 0.60 4.38
N GLY A 36 9.29 0.46 3.74
CA GLY A 36 8.22 -0.36 4.25
C GLY A 36 7.11 -0.54 3.22
N ILE A 37 6.20 -1.45 3.55
CA ILE A 37 5.01 -1.70 2.77
C ILE A 37 3.86 -1.67 3.76
N THR A 38 2.91 -0.75 3.56
CA THR A 38 1.72 -0.62 4.39
C THR A 38 0.48 -0.93 3.58
N LEU A 39 -0.47 -1.61 4.21
CA LEU A 39 -1.86 -1.68 3.76
C LEU A 39 -2.62 -0.55 4.46
N ASN A 40 -3.12 0.39 3.67
CA ASN A 40 -3.91 1.53 4.12
C ASN A 40 -5.38 1.22 3.85
N TYR A 41 -6.20 1.29 4.89
CA TYR A 41 -7.60 0.94 4.79
C TYR A 41 -8.48 1.89 5.59
N HIS A 42 -9.66 2.14 5.04
CA HIS A 42 -10.70 2.93 5.68
C HIS A 42 -11.37 2.11 6.80
N GLU A 43 -11.56 2.73 7.96
CA GLU A 43 -12.30 2.20 9.09
C GLU A 43 -13.65 2.93 9.21
N PRO A 44 -14.76 2.32 8.74
CA PRO A 44 -16.08 2.97 8.73
C PRO A 44 -16.56 3.44 10.09
N TYR A 45 -16.08 2.81 11.18
CA TYR A 45 -16.45 3.23 12.53
C TYR A 45 -16.09 4.70 12.83
N TYR A 46 -15.01 5.22 12.24
CA TYR A 46 -14.54 6.58 12.48
C TYR A 46 -15.01 7.60 11.42
N GLU A 47 -15.94 7.22 10.53
CA GLU A 47 -16.41 8.07 9.45
C GLU A 47 -17.04 9.36 9.97
N GLY A 48 -16.55 10.51 9.48
CA GLY A 48 -16.99 11.84 9.87
C GLY A 48 -16.37 12.38 11.16
N TRP A 49 -15.47 11.64 11.81
CA TRP A 49 -14.82 12.11 13.05
C TRP A 49 -13.59 12.95 12.73
N ALA A 50 -12.60 12.34 12.08
CA ALA A 50 -11.39 13.01 11.62
C ALA A 50 -10.70 12.14 10.55
N PRO A 51 -10.15 12.72 9.46
CA PRO A 51 -9.51 11.95 8.39
C PRO A 51 -8.38 11.02 8.87
N ALA A 52 -7.66 11.42 9.92
CA ALA A 52 -6.58 10.62 10.49
C ALA A 52 -7.05 9.38 11.26
N LEU A 53 -8.31 9.34 11.70
CA LEU A 53 -8.91 8.18 12.37
C LEU A 53 -9.57 7.24 11.36
N GLU A 54 -10.13 7.81 10.29
CA GLU A 54 -10.74 7.08 9.19
C GLU A 54 -9.74 6.20 8.44
N MET A 55 -8.50 6.66 8.26
CA MET A 55 -7.47 5.90 7.55
C MET A 55 -6.50 5.22 8.52
N GLN A 56 -6.61 3.89 8.59
CA GLN A 56 -5.70 3.04 9.36
C GLN A 56 -4.61 2.46 8.45
N GLN A 57 -3.46 2.17 9.03
CA GLN A 57 -2.34 1.54 8.32
C GLN A 57 -1.76 0.37 9.11
N THR A 58 -1.36 -0.67 8.39
CA THR A 58 -0.65 -1.81 8.98
C THR A 58 0.47 -2.28 8.06
N PHE A 59 1.60 -2.69 8.65
CA PHE A 59 2.73 -3.19 7.89
C PHE A 59 2.45 -4.59 7.32
N ILE A 60 2.76 -4.76 6.05
CA ILE A 60 2.69 -6.05 5.36
C ILE A 60 4.06 -6.44 4.83
N SER A 61 4.26 -7.73 4.56
CA SER A 61 5.53 -8.23 4.05
C SER A 61 5.61 -8.14 2.54
N GLY A 62 6.82 -7.95 2.01
CA GLY A 62 7.12 -7.99 0.58
C GLY A 62 6.64 -9.27 -0.12
N PRO A 63 6.88 -10.48 0.45
CA PRO A 63 6.35 -11.71 -0.12
C PRO A 63 4.82 -11.75 -0.23
N SER A 64 4.09 -11.17 0.73
CA SER A 64 2.62 -11.09 0.64
C SER A 64 2.16 -10.19 -0.50
N LEU A 65 2.83 -9.05 -0.72
CA LEU A 65 2.54 -8.17 -1.86
C LEU A 65 2.87 -8.85 -3.20
N SER A 66 4.04 -9.48 -3.31
CA SER A 66 4.48 -10.15 -4.54
C SER A 66 3.47 -11.19 -5.04
N ARG A 67 2.86 -11.96 -4.14
CA ARG A 67 1.84 -12.97 -4.48
C ARG A 67 0.57 -12.39 -5.10
N ILE A 68 0.19 -11.16 -4.74
CA ILE A 68 -1.07 -10.53 -5.20
C ILE A 68 -0.85 -9.46 -6.24
N GLN A 69 0.40 -9.12 -6.57
CA GLN A 69 0.76 -8.01 -7.43
C GLN A 69 0.12 -8.09 -8.83
N HIS A 70 -0.11 -9.30 -9.34
CA HIS A 70 -0.80 -9.53 -10.62
C HIS A 70 -2.25 -9.03 -10.65
N LEU A 71 -2.88 -8.85 -9.48
CA LEU A 71 -4.24 -8.32 -9.31
C LEU A 71 -4.28 -6.81 -9.09
N LEU A 72 -3.12 -6.16 -9.03
CA LEU A 72 -3.01 -4.75 -8.65
C LEU A 72 -2.57 -3.88 -9.83
N THR A 73 -3.05 -2.65 -9.87
CA THR A 73 -2.42 -1.56 -10.63
C THR A 73 -1.34 -0.93 -9.76
N SER A 74 -0.29 -0.42 -10.38
CA SER A 74 0.87 0.19 -9.70
C SER A 74 1.08 1.61 -10.22
N GLU A 75 1.16 2.57 -9.31
CA GLU A 75 1.46 3.97 -9.60
C GLU A 75 2.72 4.37 -8.81
N GLU A 76 3.81 4.64 -9.53
CA GLU A 76 5.04 5.13 -8.92
C GLU A 76 4.87 6.57 -8.43
N TRP A 77 5.49 6.90 -7.29
CA TRP A 77 5.53 8.25 -6.77
C TRP A 77 6.93 8.59 -6.24
N GLY A 78 7.24 9.88 -6.20
CA GLY A 78 8.50 10.39 -5.69
C GLY A 78 9.50 10.78 -6.78
N ASN A 79 10.76 10.96 -6.38
CA ASN A 79 11.81 11.56 -7.22
C ASN A 79 13.15 10.78 -7.20
N GLY A 80 13.10 9.51 -6.76
CA GLY A 80 14.28 8.64 -6.65
C GLY A 80 15.01 8.72 -5.31
N THR A 81 15.02 9.87 -4.62
CA THR A 81 15.59 9.95 -3.26
C THR A 81 14.57 9.56 -2.19
N ILE A 82 13.31 9.97 -2.38
CA ILE A 82 12.15 9.53 -1.64
C ILE A 82 11.09 9.11 -2.66
N GLY A 83 10.38 8.04 -2.36
CA GLY A 83 9.35 7.55 -3.26
C GLY A 83 8.84 6.19 -2.88
N GLY A 84 8.19 5.56 -3.85
CA GLY A 84 7.68 4.22 -3.74
C GLY A 84 6.59 3.97 -4.77
N CYS A 85 5.66 3.09 -4.43
CA CYS A 85 4.57 2.73 -5.32
C CYS A 85 3.27 2.61 -4.54
N VAL A 86 2.21 3.19 -5.07
CA VAL A 86 0.85 2.94 -4.61
C VAL A 86 0.28 1.80 -5.45
N TYR A 87 -0.22 0.76 -4.79
CA TYR A 87 -0.91 -0.35 -5.43
C TYR A 87 -2.39 -0.33 -5.09
N ARG A 88 -3.23 -0.39 -6.13
CA ARG A 88 -4.69 -0.45 -5.99
C ARG A 88 -5.20 -1.72 -6.65
N LEU A 89 -6.34 -2.21 -6.21
CA LEU A 89 -6.96 -3.38 -6.84
C LEU A 89 -7.35 -2.99 -8.28
N LYS A 90 -7.05 -3.84 -9.26
CA LYS A 90 -7.55 -3.64 -10.62
C LYS A 90 -9.07 -3.58 -10.56
N GLU A 91 -9.66 -2.59 -11.22
CA GLU A 91 -11.11 -2.59 -11.44
C GLU A 91 -11.46 -3.92 -12.12
N SER A 92 -12.36 -4.68 -11.50
CA SER A 92 -12.90 -5.88 -12.14
C SER A 92 -13.59 -5.43 -13.42
N GLN A 93 -13.03 -5.82 -14.58
CA GLN A 93 -13.77 -5.83 -15.84
C GLN A 93 -15.02 -6.70 -15.71
#